data_AF-A0A0F9UQG8-F1
#
_entry.id   AF-A0A0F9UQG8-F1
#
_cell.length_a   1.000
_cell.length_b   1.000
_cell.length_c   1.000
_cell.angle_alpha   90.00
_cell.angle_beta   90.00
_cell.angle_gamma   90.00
#
_symmetry.space_group_name_H-M   'P 1'
#
loop_
_entity.id
_entity.type
_entity.pdbx_description
1 polymer ?
#
loop_
_entity_poly.entity_id
_entity_poly.type
_entity_poly.pdbx_seq_one_letter_code
_entity_poly.pdbx_strand_id
1 'polypeptide(L)'
;MEKLLESSIVNGFIFSIFGELGPAPLYVFPNYVSEKELKEIKKKGIKTKTLILSLRDVTQVSIKNLSLFISDKIVSEEKELMDIHYFAILPYPDFTVTSLTYFHFIEIPSIDHPIATAFSILVQEKSRSFLYNNINRIKPLVIKFFEVFDKELKKSYKEQQEVQQFFSDLLLKIIEIEKTPSTPIATHRKLKLIFAGLDDTGKTSFLLSVDRKYSKLIGLKPTTGANIKSIEALGATIFLWDLGGQFAFRKRYIDKAEIYMYEADLLFYFIDIRNKNRFEESIDYLKSLKNVLKKFDQNTPIVYVLSKGDPDILHSQEIKGNIEYIKNELFKLTPNEPVEVYTTSIFQIFTILRAFSTGISKLSPNRDLITYNLKNFSLNTKTYLTLLLSIDGLVLADYYSSEAMSLTEIPRTEVINVFEVSAPQFAVLFKIFAKFKALKQEEAIFKVANSVILLRRVEVEENSMFILFLIDDEKKKKLIYKKLPEFLNQTKDLLLRYIA
;
A
#
# COMPACT_ATOMS: atom_id res chain seq x y z
N MET A 1 31.76 6.73 2.37
CA MET A 1 30.55 6.13 2.97
C MET A 1 30.36 6.48 4.44
N GLU A 2 31.24 6.06 5.37
CA GLU A 2 31.01 6.26 6.82
C GLU A 2 30.74 7.72 7.23
N LYS A 3 31.57 8.66 6.79
CA LYS A 3 31.35 10.11 7.04
C LYS A 3 30.00 10.62 6.52
N LEU A 4 29.49 10.07 5.42
CA LEU A 4 28.18 10.44 4.87
C LEU A 4 27.06 9.92 5.77
N LEU A 5 27.16 8.65 6.21
CA LEU A 5 26.21 8.03 7.13
C LEU A 5 26.18 8.76 8.49
N GLU A 6 27.32 9.24 8.99
CA GLU A 6 27.37 10.06 10.22
C GLU A 6 26.63 11.40 10.09
N SER A 7 26.45 11.89 8.86
CA SER A 7 25.74 13.15 8.57
C SER A 7 24.27 12.96 8.19
N SER A 8 23.79 11.72 8.16
CA SER A 8 22.46 11.34 7.65
C SER A 8 21.62 10.70 8.75
N ILE A 9 20.30 10.75 8.58
CA ILE A 9 19.37 9.94 9.39
C ILE A 9 19.44 8.45 9.00
N VAL A 10 19.89 8.14 7.78
CA VAL A 10 20.18 6.79 7.30
C VAL A 10 21.41 6.27 8.00
N ASN A 11 21.26 5.14 8.67
CA ASN A 11 22.33 4.54 9.44
C ASN A 11 23.08 3.44 8.67
N GLY A 12 22.52 2.94 7.58
CA GLY A 12 23.20 1.99 6.72
C GLY A 12 22.34 1.41 5.60
N PHE A 13 22.99 0.59 4.79
CA PHE A 13 22.41 -0.19 3.72
C PHE A 13 22.76 -1.68 3.88
N ILE A 14 21.81 -2.56 3.58
CA ILE A 14 22.04 -4.00 3.48
C ILE A 14 21.41 -4.49 2.17
N PHE A 15 22.23 -5.00 1.26
CA PHE A 15 21.78 -5.73 0.08
C PHE A 15 21.95 -7.23 0.31
N SER A 16 20.87 -7.98 0.20
CA SER A 16 20.81 -9.42 0.46
C SER A 16 20.36 -10.19 -0.78
N ILE A 17 20.87 -11.41 -0.92
CA ILE A 17 20.50 -12.34 -1.99
C ILE A 17 20.09 -13.70 -1.39
N PHE A 18 19.23 -14.42 -2.06
CA PHE A 18 18.95 -15.82 -1.76
C PHE A 18 19.92 -16.71 -2.55
N GLY A 19 21.07 -17.02 -1.96
CA GLY A 19 22.09 -17.87 -2.58
C GLY A 19 21.86 -19.36 -2.33
N GLU A 20 22.80 -20.20 -2.78
CA GLU A 20 22.71 -21.67 -2.64
C GLU A 20 22.58 -22.14 -1.18
N LEU A 21 23.22 -21.44 -0.24
CA LEU A 21 23.16 -21.73 1.19
C LEU A 21 21.99 -21.04 1.90
N GLY A 22 21.11 -20.37 1.16
CA GLY A 22 19.96 -19.62 1.66
C GLY A 22 20.18 -18.09 1.71
N PRO A 23 19.34 -17.37 2.48
CA PRO A 23 19.41 -15.92 2.60
C PRO A 23 20.73 -15.43 3.18
N ALA A 24 21.44 -14.54 2.47
CA ALA A 24 22.70 -13.97 2.96
C ALA A 24 22.87 -12.51 2.56
N PRO A 25 23.57 -11.69 3.39
CA PRO A 25 23.96 -10.34 3.02
C PRO A 25 25.12 -10.41 2.00
N LEU A 26 24.98 -9.66 0.90
CA LEU A 26 26.02 -9.52 -0.12
C LEU A 26 26.82 -8.23 0.05
N TYR A 27 26.15 -7.09 0.26
CA TYR A 27 26.80 -5.80 0.49
C TYR A 27 26.21 -5.10 1.71
N VAL A 28 27.08 -4.62 2.60
CA VAL A 28 26.69 -4.01 3.89
C VAL A 28 27.48 -2.74 4.13
N PHE A 29 26.78 -1.62 4.30
CA PHE A 29 27.38 -0.32 4.59
C PHE A 29 26.72 0.30 5.83
N PRO A 30 27.45 0.62 6.92
CA PRO A 30 28.88 0.41 7.13
C PRO A 30 29.20 -1.07 7.34
N ASN A 31 30.48 -1.44 7.34
CA ASN A 31 30.89 -2.83 7.59
C ASN A 31 30.37 -3.31 8.95
N TYR A 32 29.91 -4.57 8.99
CA TYR A 32 29.58 -5.20 10.26
C TYR A 32 30.86 -5.49 11.07
N VAL A 33 30.70 -5.60 12.38
CA VAL A 33 31.78 -5.91 13.32
C VAL A 33 31.64 -7.33 13.87
N SER A 34 32.69 -7.84 14.52
CA SER A 34 32.59 -9.09 15.25
C SER A 34 31.73 -8.95 16.52
N GLU A 35 31.15 -10.06 16.99
CA GLU A 35 30.41 -10.12 18.25
C GLU A 35 31.24 -9.66 19.47
N LYS A 36 32.56 -9.89 19.43
CA LYS A 36 33.47 -9.44 20.49
C LYS A 36 33.59 -7.91 20.48
N GLU A 37 33.83 -7.33 19.31
CA GLU A 37 33.91 -5.87 19.13
C GLU A 37 32.58 -5.20 19.51
N LEU A 38 31.44 -5.75 19.09
CA LEU A 38 30.12 -5.22 19.44
C LEU A 38 29.91 -5.19 20.96
N LYS A 39 30.30 -6.28 21.67
CA LYS A 39 30.22 -6.35 23.14
C LYS A 39 31.14 -5.34 23.81
N GLU A 40 32.36 -5.15 23.29
CA GLU A 40 33.29 -4.15 23.81
C GLU A 40 32.79 -2.73 23.62
N ILE A 41 32.25 -2.41 22.44
CA ILE A 41 31.69 -1.08 22.14
C ILE A 41 30.50 -0.79 23.05
N LYS A 42 29.59 -1.77 23.23
CA LYS A 42 28.47 -1.66 24.18
C LYS A 42 28.94 -1.48 25.62
N LYS A 43 29.98 -2.20 26.06
CA LYS A 43 30.55 -2.06 27.42
C LYS A 43 31.24 -0.72 27.65
N LYS A 44 31.94 -0.18 26.64
CA LYS A 44 32.63 1.11 26.71
C LYS A 44 31.66 2.30 26.63
N GLY A 45 30.38 2.08 26.33
CA GLY A 45 29.38 3.13 26.23
C GLY A 45 29.66 4.14 25.12
N ILE A 46 30.43 3.75 24.08
CA ILE A 46 30.79 4.64 22.97
C ILE A 46 29.51 4.97 22.21
N LYS A 47 29.07 6.23 22.28
CA LYS A 47 27.95 6.73 21.48
C LYS A 47 28.45 7.02 20.07
N THR A 48 28.29 6.06 19.16
CA THR A 48 28.46 6.30 17.72
C THR A 48 27.16 6.85 17.12
N LYS A 49 27.26 7.77 16.17
CA LYS A 49 26.10 8.20 15.37
C LYS A 49 25.67 7.14 14.36
N THR A 50 26.65 6.37 13.87
CA THR A 50 26.47 5.24 12.96
C THR A 50 26.02 3.99 13.69
N LEU A 51 25.12 3.25 13.04
CA LEU A 51 24.65 1.96 13.52
C LEU A 51 25.77 0.93 13.39
N ILE A 52 26.01 0.17 14.45
CA ILE A 52 27.00 -0.90 14.47
C ILE A 52 26.24 -2.21 14.57
N LEU A 53 26.31 -3.00 13.50
CA LEU A 53 25.70 -4.31 13.41
C LEU A 53 26.79 -5.38 13.45
N SER A 54 26.49 -6.51 14.08
CA SER A 54 27.29 -7.72 13.94
C SER A 54 26.92 -8.49 12.68
N LEU A 55 27.76 -9.47 12.29
CA LEU A 55 27.41 -10.44 11.24
C LEU A 55 26.05 -11.10 11.53
N ARG A 56 25.80 -11.46 12.79
CA ARG A 56 24.53 -12.05 13.21
C ARG A 56 23.36 -11.12 12.91
N ASP A 57 23.48 -9.84 13.25
CA ASP A 57 22.40 -8.87 13.07
C ASP A 57 22.08 -8.67 11.57
N VAL A 58 23.11 -8.52 10.73
CA VAL A 58 22.90 -8.36 9.27
C VAL A 58 22.34 -9.62 8.63
N THR A 59 22.76 -10.81 9.08
CA THR A 59 22.19 -12.08 8.61
C THR A 59 20.73 -12.22 9.04
N GLN A 60 20.37 -11.79 10.25
CA GLN A 60 18.96 -11.77 10.68
C GLN A 60 18.10 -10.86 9.81
N VAL A 61 18.62 -9.69 9.39
CA VAL A 61 17.94 -8.82 8.41
C VAL A 61 17.72 -9.56 7.10
N SER A 62 18.76 -10.18 6.55
CA SER A 62 18.70 -10.91 5.27
C SER A 62 17.70 -12.06 5.31
N ILE A 63 17.76 -12.90 6.35
CA ILE A 63 16.84 -14.03 6.54
C ILE A 63 15.41 -13.51 6.64
N LYS A 64 15.15 -12.55 7.54
CA LYS A 64 13.81 -12.01 7.73
C LYS A 64 13.23 -11.47 6.42
N ASN A 65 13.98 -10.66 5.69
CA ASN A 65 13.50 -10.03 4.47
C ASN A 65 13.25 -11.06 3.37
N LEU A 66 14.21 -11.92 3.10
CA LEU A 66 14.09 -12.89 2.00
C LEU A 66 13.09 -13.99 2.33
N SER A 67 12.94 -14.41 3.59
CA SER A 67 11.86 -15.31 4.01
C SER A 67 10.46 -14.68 3.95
N LEU A 68 10.35 -13.34 4.08
CA LEU A 68 9.10 -12.62 3.83
C LEU A 68 8.75 -12.56 2.35
N PHE A 69 9.77 -12.52 1.48
CA PHE A 69 9.60 -12.37 0.04
C PHE A 69 9.44 -13.71 -0.68
N ILE A 70 10.09 -14.77 -0.18
CA ILE A 70 10.13 -16.09 -0.80
C ILE A 70 9.16 -17.02 -0.06
N SER A 71 8.21 -17.60 -0.80
CA SER A 71 7.42 -18.73 -0.30
C SER A 71 8.08 -20.07 -0.63
N ASP A 72 7.88 -21.09 0.20
CA ASP A 72 8.51 -22.43 0.09
C ASP A 72 8.27 -23.20 -1.23
N LYS A 73 7.52 -22.65 -2.19
CA LYS A 73 7.42 -23.16 -3.58
C LYS A 73 7.14 -21.99 -4.51
N ILE A 74 8.12 -21.61 -5.33
CA ILE A 74 7.90 -20.67 -6.43
C ILE A 74 7.00 -21.38 -7.46
N VAL A 75 5.72 -21.04 -7.49
CA VAL A 75 4.67 -21.62 -8.39
C VAL A 75 4.41 -20.70 -9.60
N SER A 76 5.25 -19.71 -9.85
CA SER A 76 5.10 -18.76 -10.97
C SER A 76 6.09 -19.07 -12.10
N GLU A 77 5.64 -18.90 -13.35
CA GLU A 77 6.51 -18.96 -14.53
C GLU A 77 7.63 -17.92 -14.40
N GLU A 78 8.86 -18.27 -14.81
CA GLU A 78 10.06 -17.45 -14.60
C GLU A 78 9.93 -16.02 -15.15
N LYS A 79 9.17 -15.82 -16.23
CA LYS A 79 8.94 -14.50 -16.82
C LYS A 79 8.11 -13.57 -15.93
N GLU A 80 7.16 -14.09 -15.15
CA GLU A 80 6.34 -13.26 -14.26
C GLU A 80 7.11 -12.79 -13.02
N LEU A 81 8.19 -13.49 -12.65
CA LEU A 81 9.00 -13.16 -11.48
C LEU A 81 9.80 -11.85 -11.68
N MET A 82 10.25 -11.59 -12.90
CA MET A 82 11.10 -10.44 -13.20
C MET A 82 10.35 -9.11 -13.13
N ASP A 83 9.03 -9.12 -13.24
CA ASP A 83 8.19 -7.92 -13.10
C ASP A 83 7.85 -7.59 -11.62
N ILE A 84 8.27 -8.44 -10.67
CA ILE A 84 7.96 -8.27 -9.25
C ILE A 84 8.92 -7.24 -8.63
N HIS A 85 8.37 -6.08 -8.30
CA HIS A 85 9.05 -4.98 -7.62
C HIS A 85 8.23 -4.49 -6.42
N TYR A 86 8.62 -4.88 -5.21
CA TYR A 86 7.92 -4.49 -3.99
C TYR A 86 8.77 -3.62 -3.09
N PHE A 87 8.10 -2.78 -2.31
CA PHE A 87 8.72 -2.08 -1.20
C PHE A 87 8.04 -2.49 0.10
N ALA A 88 8.76 -2.40 1.21
CA ALA A 88 8.21 -2.62 2.53
C ALA A 88 8.94 -1.80 3.56
N ILE A 89 8.25 -1.37 4.61
CA ILE A 89 8.89 -0.83 5.80
C ILE A 89 8.89 -1.91 6.89
N LEU A 90 10.09 -2.35 7.29
CA LEU A 90 10.28 -3.52 8.16
C LEU A 90 11.08 -3.18 9.41
N PRO A 91 10.61 -3.57 10.60
CA PRO A 91 11.34 -3.29 11.83
C PRO A 91 12.23 -4.46 12.26
N TYR A 92 13.26 -4.11 13.01
CA TYR A 92 14.15 -5.05 13.67
C TYR A 92 14.36 -4.59 15.13
N PRO A 93 13.44 -5.00 16.03
CA PRO A 93 13.45 -4.55 17.42
C PRO A 93 14.75 -4.90 18.16
N ASP A 94 15.34 -6.06 17.85
CA ASP A 94 16.55 -6.59 18.51
C ASP A 94 17.75 -5.63 18.44
N PHE A 95 17.82 -4.78 17.41
CA PHE A 95 18.84 -3.76 17.24
C PHE A 95 18.25 -2.36 17.01
N THR A 96 16.97 -2.15 17.34
CA THR A 96 16.28 -0.85 17.36
C THR A 96 16.34 -0.06 16.06
N VAL A 97 16.18 -0.75 14.93
CA VAL A 97 16.14 -0.12 13.60
C VAL A 97 14.91 -0.52 12.81
N THR A 98 14.56 0.31 11.83
CA THR A 98 13.56 0.03 10.81
C THR A 98 14.20 0.25 9.45
N SER A 99 13.87 -0.59 8.47
CA SER A 99 14.27 -0.42 7.08
C SER A 99 13.13 0.04 6.19
N LEU A 100 13.47 0.74 5.11
CA LEU A 100 12.71 0.68 3.85
C LEU A 100 13.42 -0.33 2.95
N THR A 101 12.79 -1.46 2.69
CA THR A 101 13.34 -2.56 1.91
C THR A 101 12.68 -2.64 0.54
N TYR A 102 13.50 -2.72 -0.51
CA TYR A 102 13.11 -2.98 -1.89
C TYR A 102 13.38 -4.45 -2.22
N PHE A 103 12.39 -5.12 -2.80
CA PHE A 103 12.41 -6.53 -3.17
C PHE A 103 12.22 -6.66 -4.66
N HIS A 104 13.13 -7.39 -5.31
CA HIS A 104 13.04 -7.72 -6.72
C HIS A 104 13.82 -9.00 -7.03
N PHE A 105 13.55 -9.56 -8.20
CA PHE A 105 14.31 -10.67 -8.76
C PHE A 105 15.39 -10.17 -9.71
N ILE A 106 16.53 -10.84 -9.71
CA ILE A 106 17.60 -10.63 -10.69
C ILE A 106 17.93 -11.95 -11.38
N GLU A 107 18.14 -11.90 -12.69
CA GLU A 107 18.75 -13.00 -13.44
C GLU A 107 20.26 -12.86 -13.38
N ILE A 108 20.96 -13.95 -13.09
CA ILE A 108 22.41 -14.01 -13.18
C ILE A 108 22.75 -15.06 -14.23
N PRO A 109 23.57 -14.75 -15.26
CA PRO A 109 23.82 -15.67 -16.37
C PRO A 109 24.34 -17.05 -15.97
N SER A 110 24.96 -17.17 -14.79
CA SER A 110 25.50 -18.42 -14.25
C SER A 110 24.49 -19.25 -13.43
N ILE A 111 23.26 -18.78 -13.25
CA ILE A 111 22.23 -19.41 -12.40
C ILE A 111 20.96 -19.59 -13.22
N ASP A 112 20.46 -20.83 -13.28
CA ASP A 112 19.34 -21.23 -14.15
C ASP A 112 17.96 -20.69 -13.74
N HIS A 113 17.87 -19.91 -12.66
CA HIS A 113 16.61 -19.34 -12.17
C HIS A 113 16.82 -17.92 -11.63
N PRO A 114 15.79 -17.05 -11.67
CA PRO A 114 15.85 -15.73 -11.05
C PRO A 114 16.11 -15.80 -9.54
N ILE A 115 17.00 -14.94 -9.05
CA ILE A 115 17.40 -14.86 -7.65
C ILE A 115 16.61 -13.78 -6.95
N ALA A 116 15.97 -14.13 -5.85
CA ALA A 116 15.30 -13.17 -4.98
C ALA A 116 16.32 -12.30 -4.24
N THR A 117 16.09 -10.99 -4.22
CA THR A 117 16.96 -10.02 -3.55
C THR A 117 16.18 -9.09 -2.63
N ALA A 118 16.87 -8.50 -1.65
CA ALA A 118 16.31 -7.51 -0.75
C ALA A 118 17.33 -6.41 -0.42
N PHE A 119 17.04 -5.18 -0.80
CA PHE A 119 17.84 -3.99 -0.50
C PHE A 119 17.21 -3.14 0.59
N SER A 120 17.88 -2.97 1.72
CA SER A 120 17.34 -2.32 2.91
C SER A 120 18.07 -1.01 3.23
N ILE A 121 17.32 0.08 3.31
CA ILE A 121 17.78 1.38 3.82
C ILE A 121 17.42 1.46 5.30
N LEU A 122 18.40 1.45 6.18
CA LEU A 122 18.21 1.37 7.64
C LEU A 122 18.17 2.76 8.29
N VAL A 123 17.21 2.96 9.19
CA VAL A 123 17.16 4.10 10.12
C VAL A 123 16.91 3.61 11.55
N GLN A 124 17.33 4.37 12.55
CA GLN A 124 16.97 4.11 13.95
C GLN A 124 15.45 4.13 14.12
N GLU A 125 14.92 3.29 15.01
CA GLU A 125 13.47 3.14 15.22
C GLU A 125 12.77 4.47 15.54
N LYS A 126 13.40 5.32 16.36
CA LYS A 126 12.88 6.68 16.68
C LYS A 126 12.76 7.60 15.45
N SER A 127 13.48 7.28 14.38
CA SER A 127 13.52 8.01 13.12
C SER A 127 12.68 7.36 12.02
N ARG A 128 11.91 6.30 12.32
CA ARG A 128 11.12 5.56 11.32
C ARG A 128 10.16 6.44 10.52
N SER A 129 9.64 7.52 11.12
CA SER A 129 8.73 8.46 10.45
C SER A 129 9.36 9.09 9.20
N PHE A 130 10.69 9.24 9.16
CA PHE A 130 11.39 9.68 7.96
C PHE A 130 11.10 8.78 6.75
N LEU A 131 11.15 7.45 6.93
CA LEU A 131 10.89 6.51 5.85
C LEU A 131 9.45 6.60 5.37
N TYR A 132 8.48 6.66 6.28
CA TYR A 132 7.07 6.78 5.92
C TYR A 132 6.76 8.08 5.18
N ASN A 133 7.26 9.20 5.68
CA ASN A 133 6.97 10.52 5.12
C ASN A 133 7.66 10.72 3.75
N ASN A 134 8.79 10.04 3.51
CA ASN A 134 9.58 10.23 2.30
C ASN A 134 9.54 9.03 1.35
N ILE A 135 8.75 8.00 1.61
CA ILE A 135 8.75 6.77 0.78
C ILE A 135 8.49 7.07 -0.69
N ASN A 136 7.58 7.99 -1.00
CA ASN A 136 7.24 8.35 -2.38
C ASN A 136 8.38 9.10 -3.09
N ARG A 137 9.28 9.74 -2.34
CA ARG A 137 10.48 10.41 -2.85
C ARG A 137 11.67 9.45 -2.95
N ILE A 138 11.76 8.49 -2.02
CA ILE A 138 12.86 7.50 -1.96
C ILE A 138 12.65 6.38 -3.00
N LYS A 139 11.42 5.89 -3.20
CA LYS A 139 11.10 4.80 -4.15
C LYS A 139 11.68 5.02 -5.56
N PRO A 140 11.45 6.18 -6.23
CA PRO A 140 12.00 6.42 -7.56
C PRO A 140 13.53 6.43 -7.60
N LEU A 141 14.18 6.92 -6.54
CA LEU A 141 15.64 6.91 -6.43
C LEU A 141 16.19 5.49 -6.36
N VAL A 142 15.53 4.61 -5.60
CA VAL A 142 15.92 3.21 -5.45
C VAL A 142 15.69 2.43 -6.76
N ILE A 143 14.54 2.61 -7.42
CA ILE A 143 14.27 1.97 -8.71
C ILE A 143 15.34 2.36 -9.74
N LYS A 144 15.60 3.66 -9.90
CA LYS A 144 16.63 4.17 -10.82
C LYS A 144 18.04 3.69 -10.46
N PHE A 145 18.33 3.51 -9.19
CA PHE A 145 19.60 2.90 -8.75
C PHE A 145 19.72 1.46 -9.27
N PHE A 146 18.69 0.64 -9.10
CA PHE A 146 18.73 -0.78 -9.53
C PHE A 146 18.68 -0.98 -11.04
N GLU A 147 18.07 -0.07 -11.82
CA GLU A 147 18.15 -0.07 -13.29
C GLU A 147 19.61 -0.03 -13.81
N VAL A 148 20.52 0.55 -13.04
CA VAL A 148 21.96 0.62 -13.34
C VAL A 148 22.72 -0.48 -12.59
N PHE A 149 22.47 -0.63 -11.29
CA PHE A 149 23.23 -1.53 -10.44
C PHE A 149 23.03 -3.02 -10.80
N ASP A 150 21.82 -3.42 -11.18
CA ASP A 150 21.55 -4.80 -11.60
C ASP A 150 22.36 -5.19 -12.85
N LYS A 151 22.64 -4.24 -13.76
CA LYS A 151 23.49 -4.49 -14.94
C LYS A 151 24.94 -4.73 -14.57
N GLU A 152 25.42 -4.12 -13.50
CA GLU A 152 26.76 -4.37 -12.97
C GLU A 152 26.84 -5.73 -12.26
N LEU A 153 25.82 -6.06 -11.45
CA LEU A 153 25.69 -7.37 -10.80
C LEU A 153 25.64 -8.53 -11.81
N LYS A 154 24.95 -8.36 -12.95
CA LYS A 154 24.86 -9.36 -14.02
C LYS A 154 26.21 -9.72 -14.65
N LYS A 155 27.21 -8.82 -14.58
CA LYS A 155 28.54 -9.05 -15.18
C LYS A 155 29.41 -9.92 -14.27
N SER A 156 29.52 -9.54 -13.00
CA SER A 156 30.25 -10.29 -11.98
C SER A 156 29.92 -9.76 -10.59
N TYR A 157 29.99 -10.64 -9.58
CA TYR A 157 30.03 -10.22 -8.19
C TYR A 157 31.35 -9.50 -7.93
N LYS A 158 31.28 -8.19 -7.69
CA LYS A 158 32.43 -7.34 -7.37
C LYS A 158 32.64 -7.26 -5.86
N GLU A 159 33.87 -6.93 -5.45
CA GLU A 159 34.14 -6.66 -4.03
C GLU A 159 33.36 -5.42 -3.55
N GLN A 160 33.04 -5.38 -2.26
CA GLN A 160 32.23 -4.32 -1.69
C GLN A 160 32.85 -2.91 -1.89
N GLN A 161 34.18 -2.82 -1.90
CA GLN A 161 34.90 -1.56 -2.11
C GLN A 161 34.65 -0.99 -3.51
N GLU A 162 34.54 -1.84 -4.52
CA GLU A 162 34.31 -1.44 -5.92
C GLU A 162 32.89 -0.90 -6.12
N VAL A 163 31.91 -1.44 -5.40
CA VAL A 163 30.50 -1.01 -5.51
C VAL A 163 30.15 0.15 -4.57
N GLN A 164 31.02 0.49 -3.62
CA GLN A 164 30.75 1.51 -2.58
C GLN A 164 30.33 2.87 -3.16
N GLN A 165 30.85 3.24 -4.33
CA GLN A 165 30.52 4.53 -4.96
C GLN A 165 29.02 4.61 -5.31
N PHE A 166 28.43 3.55 -5.86
CA PHE A 166 27.01 3.51 -6.20
C PHE A 166 26.14 3.82 -4.97
N PHE A 167 26.41 3.17 -3.84
CA PHE A 167 25.66 3.38 -2.60
C PHE A 167 25.92 4.78 -2.01
N SER A 168 27.13 5.32 -2.17
CA SER A 168 27.45 6.67 -1.71
C SER A 168 26.66 7.72 -2.49
N ASP A 169 26.53 7.54 -3.81
CA ASP A 169 25.74 8.42 -4.67
C ASP A 169 24.24 8.35 -4.34
N LEU A 170 23.72 7.15 -4.02
CA LEU A 170 22.36 6.99 -3.53
C LEU A 170 22.14 7.71 -2.20
N LEU A 171 23.08 7.57 -1.25
CA LEU A 171 22.99 8.23 0.05
C LEU A 171 22.98 9.75 -0.06
N LEU A 172 23.79 10.33 -0.95
CA LEU A 172 23.80 11.78 -1.19
C LEU A 172 22.41 12.30 -1.60
N LYS A 173 21.71 11.58 -2.49
CA LYS A 173 20.34 11.94 -2.92
C LYS A 173 19.33 11.80 -1.78
N ILE A 174 19.49 10.81 -0.89
CA ILE A 174 18.64 10.67 0.29
C ILE A 174 18.90 11.81 1.29
N ILE A 175 20.16 12.23 1.47
CA ILE A 175 20.51 13.39 2.31
C ILE A 175 19.89 14.69 1.77
N GLU A 176 19.74 14.85 0.46
CA GLU A 176 19.02 15.99 -0.13
C GLU A 176 17.53 15.99 0.26
N ILE A 177 16.90 14.81 0.31
CA ILE A 177 15.54 14.62 0.81
C ILE A 177 15.46 15.01 2.30
N GLU A 178 16.43 14.60 3.13
CA GLU A 178 16.49 14.96 4.55
C GLU A 178 16.55 16.47 4.79
N LYS A 179 17.31 17.19 3.95
CA LYS A 179 17.47 18.66 4.05
C LYS A 179 16.24 19.44 3.59
N THR A 180 15.31 18.78 2.90
CA THR A 180 14.08 19.38 2.38
C THR A 180 12.89 18.74 3.10
N PRO A 181 12.65 19.12 4.38
CA PRO A 181 11.58 18.56 5.17
C PRO A 181 10.25 18.92 4.54
N SER A 182 9.49 17.91 4.18
CA SER A 182 8.21 18.12 3.52
C SER A 182 7.08 18.24 4.56
N THR A 183 7.17 17.51 5.69
CA THR A 183 6.19 17.51 6.81
C THR A 183 6.87 17.63 8.18
N PRO A 184 6.21 18.22 9.21
CA PRO A 184 6.76 18.25 10.57
C PRO A 184 6.92 16.82 11.12
N ILE A 185 8.05 16.57 11.77
CA ILE A 185 8.41 15.30 12.43
C ILE A 185 7.36 15.00 13.51
N ALA A 186 6.33 14.22 13.14
CA ALA A 186 5.32 13.73 14.06
C ALA A 186 5.67 12.31 14.51
N THR A 187 5.31 11.97 15.75
CA THR A 187 5.46 10.63 16.33
C THR A 187 4.51 9.59 15.71
N HIS A 188 3.42 10.05 15.10
CA HIS A 188 2.45 9.23 14.36
C HIS A 188 2.47 9.56 12.87
N ARG A 189 2.28 8.53 12.05
CA ARG A 189 2.19 8.65 10.58
C ARG A 189 1.05 9.61 10.24
N LYS A 190 1.32 10.60 9.39
CA LYS A 190 0.31 11.54 8.89
C LYS A 190 0.10 11.28 7.41
N LEU A 191 -1.16 11.16 6.99
CA LEU A 191 -1.52 10.96 5.58
C LEU A 191 -2.41 12.08 5.10
N LYS A 192 -2.12 12.66 3.94
CA LYS A 192 -2.90 13.72 3.31
C LYS A 192 -3.66 13.18 2.11
N LEU A 193 -4.97 13.08 2.26
CA LEU A 193 -5.90 12.66 1.22
C LEU A 193 -6.63 13.89 0.69
N ILE A 194 -6.52 14.14 -0.61
CA ILE A 194 -7.16 15.27 -1.27
C ILE A 194 -8.39 14.77 -2.03
N PHE A 195 -9.50 15.49 -1.88
CA PHE A 195 -10.74 15.26 -2.61
C PHE A 195 -10.96 16.47 -3.52
N ALA A 196 -10.75 16.29 -4.83
CA ALA A 196 -10.82 17.37 -5.81
C ALA A 196 -11.76 17.03 -6.98
N GLY A 197 -12.21 18.05 -7.68
CA GLY A 197 -13.17 17.97 -8.77
C GLY A 197 -14.05 19.23 -8.80
N LEU A 198 -14.88 19.36 -9.82
CA LEU A 198 -15.77 20.53 -9.98
C LEU A 198 -16.75 20.67 -8.81
N ASP A 199 -17.37 21.84 -8.67
CA ASP A 199 -18.52 22.02 -7.79
C ASP A 199 -19.64 21.03 -8.15
N ASP A 200 -20.43 20.66 -7.15
CA ASP A 200 -21.55 19.72 -7.27
C ASP A 200 -21.20 18.28 -7.76
N THR A 201 -19.93 17.88 -7.77
CA THR A 201 -19.55 16.49 -8.11
C THR A 201 -19.74 15.48 -6.97
N GLY A 202 -20.25 15.89 -5.80
CA GLY A 202 -20.57 14.97 -4.70
C GLY A 202 -19.42 14.61 -3.74
N LYS A 203 -18.32 15.36 -3.74
CA LYS A 203 -17.14 15.13 -2.85
C LYS A 203 -17.49 15.07 -1.36
N THR A 204 -18.19 16.10 -0.87
CA THR A 204 -18.61 16.18 0.53
C THR A 204 -19.60 15.07 0.89
N SER A 205 -20.49 14.70 -0.04
CA SER A 205 -21.44 13.60 0.12
C SER A 205 -20.74 12.25 0.21
N PHE A 206 -19.69 12.03 -0.58
CA PHE A 206 -18.84 10.86 -0.53
C PHE A 206 -18.17 10.73 0.85
N LEU A 207 -17.56 11.81 1.35
CA LEU A 207 -16.91 11.81 2.66
C LEU A 207 -17.89 11.56 3.82
N LEU A 208 -19.07 12.17 3.78
CA LEU A 208 -20.11 11.94 4.79
C LEU A 208 -20.64 10.50 4.74
N SER A 209 -20.69 9.91 3.55
CA SER A 209 -21.08 8.50 3.34
C SER A 209 -20.05 7.55 3.95
N VAL A 210 -18.75 7.80 3.75
CA VAL A 210 -17.66 7.04 4.39
C VAL A 210 -17.75 7.11 5.92
N ASP A 211 -18.01 8.31 6.46
CA ASP A 211 -18.19 8.59 7.90
C ASP A 211 -19.57 8.14 8.44
N ARG A 212 -20.40 7.51 7.60
CA ARG A 212 -21.78 7.05 7.93
C ARG A 212 -22.68 8.16 8.50
N LYS A 213 -22.41 9.42 8.17
CA LYS A 213 -23.19 10.60 8.61
C LYS A 213 -24.31 10.95 7.62
N TYR A 214 -25.17 9.98 7.32
CA TYR A 214 -26.22 10.10 6.30
C TYR A 214 -27.22 11.23 6.57
N SER A 215 -27.51 11.52 7.84
CA SER A 215 -28.39 12.62 8.23
C SER A 215 -27.89 13.99 7.78
N LYS A 216 -26.59 14.13 7.49
CA LYS A 216 -25.97 15.37 7.00
C LYS A 216 -25.95 15.49 5.48
N LEU A 217 -26.45 14.49 4.74
CA LEU A 217 -26.51 14.54 3.28
C LEU A 217 -27.60 15.47 2.76
N ILE A 218 -28.68 15.66 3.54
CA ILE A 218 -29.81 16.51 3.17
C ILE A 218 -29.44 17.98 3.41
N GLY A 219 -29.68 18.82 2.41
CA GLY A 219 -29.47 20.28 2.53
C GLY A 219 -28.02 20.73 2.54
N LEU A 220 -27.09 19.93 1.97
CA LEU A 220 -25.69 20.30 1.83
C LEU A 220 -25.54 21.60 1.04
N LYS A 221 -24.83 22.57 1.62
CA LYS A 221 -24.43 23.81 0.95
C LYS A 221 -23.11 23.60 0.21
N PRO A 222 -22.82 24.38 -0.85
CA PRO A 222 -21.52 24.34 -1.52
C PRO A 222 -20.37 24.56 -0.53
N THR A 223 -19.38 23.67 -0.55
CA THR A 223 -18.18 23.78 0.31
C THR A 223 -17.41 25.05 -0.05
N THR A 224 -17.06 25.84 0.97
CA THR A 224 -16.30 27.09 0.78
C THR A 224 -14.84 26.86 1.16
N GLY A 225 -13.93 27.12 0.22
CA GLY A 225 -12.51 26.85 0.42
C GLY A 225 -12.20 25.37 0.68
N ALA A 226 -11.10 25.12 1.40
CA ALA A 226 -10.67 23.78 1.77
C ALA A 226 -11.16 23.46 3.19
N ASN A 227 -11.95 22.39 3.32
CA ASN A 227 -12.37 21.87 4.61
C ASN A 227 -11.47 20.69 5.00
N ILE A 228 -10.81 20.78 6.15
CA ILE A 228 -9.86 19.77 6.62
C ILE A 228 -10.48 19.03 7.80
N LYS A 229 -10.51 17.70 7.73
CA LYS A 229 -10.88 16.83 8.85
C LYS A 229 -9.75 15.84 9.10
N SER A 230 -9.58 15.41 10.34
CA SER A 230 -8.68 14.32 10.70
C SER A 230 -9.49 13.11 11.16
N ILE A 231 -9.03 11.92 10.76
CA ILE A 231 -9.51 10.64 11.27
C ILE A 231 -8.31 9.80 11.71
N GLU A 232 -8.48 8.98 12.73
CA GLU A 232 -7.51 7.97 13.13
C GLU A 232 -7.90 6.65 12.47
N ALA A 233 -7.06 6.16 11.56
CA ALA A 233 -7.27 4.88 10.88
C ALA A 233 -5.91 4.32 10.47
N LEU A 234 -5.76 2.98 10.53
CA LEU A 234 -4.55 2.29 10.09
C LEU A 234 -3.27 2.80 10.79
N GLY A 235 -3.33 3.02 12.10
CA GLY A 235 -2.18 3.53 12.87
C GLY A 235 -1.70 4.93 12.46
N ALA A 236 -2.51 5.66 11.68
CA ALA A 236 -2.16 6.95 11.12
C ALA A 236 -3.26 8.00 11.35
N THR A 237 -2.82 9.24 11.55
CA THR A 237 -3.70 10.40 11.46
C THR A 237 -3.88 10.76 9.99
N ILE A 238 -5.05 10.47 9.44
CA ILE A 238 -5.40 10.76 8.05
C ILE A 238 -6.13 12.10 7.98
N PHE A 239 -5.53 13.08 7.30
CA PHE A 239 -6.11 14.37 6.97
C PHE A 239 -6.87 14.28 5.65
N LEU A 240 -8.19 14.47 5.72
CA LEU A 240 -9.10 14.52 4.59
C LEU A 240 -9.31 15.98 4.19
N TRP A 241 -8.81 16.37 3.03
CA TRP A 241 -8.92 17.71 2.46
C TRP A 241 -10.04 17.74 1.42
N ASP A 242 -11.22 18.20 1.82
CA ASP A 242 -12.37 18.42 0.93
C ASP A 242 -12.26 19.80 0.28
N LEU A 243 -11.88 19.84 -1.00
CA LEU A 243 -11.64 21.08 -1.72
C LEU A 243 -12.93 21.58 -2.41
N GLY A 244 -13.40 22.78 -2.05
CA GLY A 244 -14.52 23.43 -2.74
C GLY A 244 -14.28 23.56 -4.24
N GLY A 245 -15.17 23.02 -5.07
CA GLY A 245 -14.94 22.86 -6.52
C GLY A 245 -15.29 24.08 -7.40
N GLN A 246 -15.74 25.18 -6.80
CA GLN A 246 -16.12 26.39 -7.52
C GLN A 246 -14.90 26.99 -8.23
N PHE A 247 -15.12 27.59 -9.41
CA PHE A 247 -14.05 28.10 -10.28
C PHE A 247 -13.00 28.96 -9.55
N ALA A 248 -13.44 29.92 -8.71
CA ALA A 248 -12.55 30.81 -7.97
C ALA A 248 -11.62 30.06 -6.99
N PHE A 249 -12.14 29.02 -6.32
CA PHE A 249 -11.32 28.22 -5.40
C PHE A 249 -10.37 27.30 -6.14
N ARG A 250 -10.82 26.67 -7.24
CA ARG A 250 -9.95 25.83 -8.09
C ARG A 250 -8.73 26.60 -8.58
N LYS A 251 -8.92 27.83 -9.08
CA LYS A 251 -7.81 28.71 -9.48
C LYS A 251 -6.86 28.97 -8.30
N ARG A 252 -7.39 29.31 -7.12
CA ARG A 252 -6.60 29.51 -5.91
C ARG A 252 -5.79 28.27 -5.49
N TYR A 253 -6.33 27.06 -5.66
CA TYR A 253 -5.60 25.83 -5.32
C TYR A 253 -4.43 25.55 -6.25
N ILE A 254 -4.55 25.92 -7.54
CA ILE A 254 -3.44 25.86 -8.49
C ILE A 254 -2.41 26.95 -8.17
N ASP A 255 -2.85 28.19 -7.97
CA ASP A 255 -1.96 29.33 -7.69
C ASP A 255 -1.17 29.15 -6.39
N LYS A 256 -1.77 28.51 -5.38
CA LYS A 256 -1.16 28.23 -4.07
C LYS A 256 -0.93 26.73 -3.85
N ALA A 257 -0.55 26.03 -4.90
CA ALA A 257 -0.37 24.58 -4.92
C ALA A 257 0.55 24.04 -3.81
N GLU A 258 1.57 24.80 -3.39
CA GLU A 258 2.48 24.43 -2.30
C GLU A 258 1.74 24.20 -0.97
N ILE A 259 0.61 24.86 -0.76
CA ILE A 259 -0.22 24.69 0.45
C ILE A 259 -1.16 23.50 0.29
N TYR A 260 -1.85 23.42 -0.86
CA TYR A 260 -2.96 22.49 -1.03
C TYR A 260 -2.53 21.12 -1.55
N MET A 261 -1.58 21.08 -2.49
CA MET A 261 -1.23 19.88 -3.24
C MET A 261 0.09 19.24 -2.79
N TYR A 262 0.99 20.02 -2.20
CA TYR A 262 2.27 19.48 -1.70
C TYR A 262 2.02 18.36 -0.68
N GLU A 263 2.82 17.29 -0.78
CA GLU A 263 2.71 16.06 0.01
C GLU A 263 1.33 15.39 -0.01
N ALA A 264 0.56 15.54 -1.08
CA ALA A 264 -0.59 14.68 -1.29
C ALA A 264 -0.14 13.21 -1.34
N ASP A 265 -0.61 12.40 -0.38
CA ASP A 265 -0.38 10.94 -0.38
C ASP A 265 -1.34 10.22 -1.33
N LEU A 266 -2.54 10.78 -1.51
CA LEU A 266 -3.58 10.25 -2.39
C LEU A 266 -4.53 11.35 -2.84
N LEU A 267 -4.92 11.31 -4.12
CA LEU A 267 -5.92 12.20 -4.70
C LEU A 267 -7.14 11.40 -5.16
N PHE A 268 -8.31 11.71 -4.61
CA PHE A 268 -9.59 11.31 -5.19
C PHE A 268 -10.08 12.41 -6.14
N TYR A 269 -10.23 12.09 -7.42
CA TYR A 269 -10.72 13.02 -8.43
C TYR A 269 -12.14 12.69 -8.87
N PHE A 270 -13.07 13.61 -8.68
CA PHE A 270 -14.50 13.41 -8.89
C PHE A 270 -14.99 14.03 -10.19
N ILE A 271 -15.70 13.23 -10.99
CA ILE A 271 -16.39 13.65 -12.20
C ILE A 271 -17.86 13.23 -12.10
N ASP A 272 -18.77 14.18 -12.22
CA ASP A 272 -20.22 13.91 -12.25
C ASP A 272 -20.60 13.38 -13.63
N ILE A 273 -20.96 12.09 -13.75
CA ILE A 273 -21.25 11.45 -15.04
C ILE A 273 -22.50 11.97 -15.74
N ARG A 274 -23.33 12.74 -15.04
CA ARG A 274 -24.57 13.31 -15.57
C ARG A 274 -24.34 14.67 -16.21
N ASN A 275 -23.20 15.30 -15.95
CA ASN A 275 -22.93 16.68 -16.38
C ASN A 275 -22.00 16.74 -17.59
N LYS A 276 -22.48 16.22 -18.73
CA LYS A 276 -21.71 16.13 -19.99
C LYS A 276 -21.07 17.45 -20.42
N ASN A 277 -21.79 18.55 -20.24
CA ASN A 277 -21.34 19.90 -20.65
C ASN A 277 -20.09 20.37 -19.90
N ARG A 278 -19.76 19.77 -18.75
CA ARG A 278 -18.61 20.15 -17.92
C ARG A 278 -17.48 19.12 -17.92
N PHE A 279 -17.55 18.10 -18.78
CA PHE A 279 -16.48 17.09 -18.84
C PHE A 279 -15.15 17.70 -19.23
N GLU A 280 -15.11 18.52 -20.27
CA GLU A 280 -13.89 19.19 -20.72
C GLU A 280 -13.29 20.08 -19.62
N GLU A 281 -14.12 20.91 -18.98
CA GLU A 281 -13.72 21.75 -17.84
C GLU A 281 -13.13 20.93 -16.68
N SER A 282 -13.72 19.76 -16.40
CA SER A 282 -13.22 18.84 -15.39
C SER A 282 -11.89 18.22 -15.81
N ILE A 283 -11.77 17.77 -17.05
CA ILE A 283 -10.53 17.17 -17.57
C ILE A 283 -9.39 18.19 -17.58
N ASP A 284 -9.65 19.45 -17.89
CA ASP A 284 -8.64 20.51 -17.87
C ASP A 284 -8.20 20.89 -16.45
N TYR A 285 -9.13 20.85 -15.48
CA TYR A 285 -8.77 21.01 -14.08
C TYR A 285 -7.89 19.85 -13.59
N LEU A 286 -8.22 18.61 -13.97
CA LEU A 286 -7.38 17.44 -13.67
C LEU A 286 -5.97 17.58 -14.27
N LYS A 287 -5.85 17.98 -15.54
CA LYS A 287 -4.55 18.26 -16.19
C LYS A 287 -3.73 19.26 -15.38
N SER A 288 -4.37 20.34 -14.91
CA SER A 288 -3.72 21.37 -14.09
C SER A 288 -3.18 20.80 -12.77
N LEU A 289 -3.98 19.97 -12.08
CA LEU A 289 -3.55 19.29 -10.85
C LEU A 289 -2.38 18.33 -11.10
N LYS A 290 -2.44 17.54 -12.17
CA LYS A 290 -1.34 16.62 -12.54
C LYS A 290 -0.05 17.36 -12.87
N ASN A 291 -0.13 18.47 -13.57
CA ASN A 291 1.02 19.32 -13.87
C ASN A 291 1.67 19.87 -12.60
N VAL A 292 0.85 20.26 -11.61
CA VAL A 292 1.31 20.67 -10.29
C VAL A 292 2.03 19.52 -9.56
N LEU A 293 1.43 18.32 -9.51
CA LEU A 293 2.05 17.15 -8.87
C LEU A 293 3.39 16.79 -9.53
N LYS A 294 3.45 16.83 -10.86
CA LYS A 294 4.69 16.62 -11.63
C LYS A 294 5.74 17.69 -11.33
N LYS A 295 5.34 18.96 -11.17
CA LYS A 295 6.26 20.05 -10.81
C LYS A 295 6.88 19.83 -9.42
N PHE A 296 6.16 19.17 -8.51
CA PHE A 296 6.67 18.81 -7.19
C PHE A 296 7.45 17.49 -7.17
N ASP A 297 7.65 16.84 -8.32
CA ASP A 297 8.24 15.50 -8.43
C ASP A 297 7.51 14.47 -7.53
N GLN A 298 6.19 14.63 -7.43
CA GLN A 298 5.33 13.77 -6.61
C GLN A 298 4.59 12.78 -7.47
N ASN A 299 4.85 11.49 -7.24
CA ASN A 299 4.07 10.41 -7.84
C ASN A 299 2.84 10.05 -6.97
N THR A 300 1.96 11.04 -6.78
CA THR A 300 0.75 10.85 -5.96
C THR A 300 -0.27 9.98 -6.71
N PRO A 301 -0.69 8.82 -6.16
CA PRO A 301 -1.72 7.99 -6.78
C PRO A 301 -3.04 8.75 -6.88
N ILE A 302 -3.76 8.53 -7.99
CA ILE A 302 -5.07 9.13 -8.25
C ILE A 302 -6.12 8.03 -8.34
N VAL A 303 -7.23 8.19 -7.61
CA VAL A 303 -8.44 7.37 -7.73
C VAL A 303 -9.51 8.20 -8.41
N TYR A 304 -9.98 7.75 -9.56
CA TYR A 304 -11.01 8.46 -10.33
C TYR A 304 -12.39 7.99 -9.89
N VAL A 305 -13.19 8.93 -9.40
CA VAL A 305 -14.56 8.68 -8.93
C VAL A 305 -15.54 9.28 -9.92
N LEU A 306 -16.22 8.41 -10.65
CA LEU A 306 -17.36 8.74 -11.49
C LEU A 306 -18.60 8.78 -10.59
N SER A 307 -19.00 9.97 -10.15
CA SER A 307 -20.05 10.14 -9.16
C SER A 307 -21.44 10.25 -9.78
N LYS A 308 -22.47 10.13 -8.94
CA LYS A 308 -23.90 10.15 -9.31
C LYS A 308 -24.28 9.04 -10.30
N GLY A 309 -23.60 7.89 -10.22
CA GLY A 309 -23.93 6.67 -10.95
C GLY A 309 -25.07 5.91 -10.30
N ASP A 310 -26.25 6.51 -10.27
CA ASP A 310 -27.41 5.94 -9.62
C ASP A 310 -27.96 4.72 -10.41
N PRO A 311 -28.48 3.68 -9.74
CA PRO A 311 -28.84 2.39 -10.38
C PRO A 311 -29.86 2.51 -11.51
N ASP A 312 -30.76 3.47 -11.39
CA ASP A 312 -31.84 3.76 -12.33
C ASP A 312 -31.35 4.40 -13.64
N ILE A 313 -30.18 5.06 -13.63
CA ILE A 313 -29.64 5.74 -14.82
C ILE A 313 -28.45 5.02 -15.46
N LEU A 314 -27.73 4.18 -14.71
CA LEU A 314 -26.48 3.54 -15.15
C LEU A 314 -26.61 2.72 -16.46
N HIS A 315 -27.78 2.14 -16.70
CA HIS A 315 -28.00 1.28 -17.86
C HIS A 315 -28.38 2.05 -19.13
N SER A 316 -28.68 3.35 -19.01
CA SER A 316 -29.03 4.21 -20.14
C SER A 316 -27.86 4.33 -21.13
N GLN A 317 -28.17 4.40 -22.43
CA GLN A 317 -27.15 4.55 -23.47
C GLN A 317 -26.36 5.85 -23.31
N GLU A 318 -27.02 6.93 -22.89
CA GLU A 318 -26.39 8.22 -22.63
C GLU A 318 -25.31 8.12 -21.55
N ILE A 319 -25.65 7.58 -20.36
CA ILE A 319 -24.70 7.47 -19.26
C ILE A 319 -23.56 6.50 -19.58
N LYS A 320 -23.85 5.39 -20.28
CA LYS A 320 -22.79 4.48 -20.77
C LYS A 320 -21.81 5.22 -21.69
N GLY A 321 -22.31 5.98 -22.65
CA GLY A 321 -21.49 6.80 -23.55
C GLY A 321 -20.68 7.86 -22.79
N ASN A 322 -21.27 8.48 -21.77
CA ASN A 322 -20.55 9.44 -20.91
C ASN A 322 -19.41 8.78 -20.14
N ILE A 323 -19.65 7.63 -19.52
CA ILE A 323 -18.63 6.86 -18.79
C ILE A 323 -17.49 6.46 -19.74
N GLU A 324 -17.82 5.97 -20.93
CA GLU A 324 -16.83 5.57 -21.94
C GLU A 324 -15.98 6.76 -22.40
N TYR A 325 -16.63 7.90 -22.71
CA TYR A 325 -15.93 9.14 -23.04
C TYR A 325 -14.94 9.55 -21.94
N ILE A 326 -15.38 9.58 -20.68
CA ILE A 326 -14.54 9.96 -19.56
C ILE A 326 -13.37 8.98 -19.42
N LYS A 327 -13.62 7.67 -19.49
CA LYS A 327 -12.56 6.65 -19.42
C LYS A 327 -11.51 6.83 -20.51
N ASN A 328 -11.94 7.13 -21.74
CA ASN A 328 -11.04 7.36 -22.86
C ASN A 328 -10.18 8.63 -22.65
N GLU A 329 -10.77 9.72 -22.14
CA GLU A 329 -10.02 10.93 -21.82
C GLU A 329 -9.03 10.71 -20.67
N LEU A 330 -9.42 9.96 -19.63
CA LEU A 330 -8.52 9.60 -18.53
C LEU A 330 -7.36 8.73 -19.03
N PHE A 331 -7.63 7.73 -19.88
CA PHE A 331 -6.59 6.88 -20.46
C PHE A 331 -5.56 7.69 -21.26
N LYS A 332 -6.00 8.68 -22.06
CA LYS A 332 -5.09 9.60 -22.78
C LYS A 332 -4.18 10.39 -21.84
N LEU A 333 -4.64 10.71 -20.62
CA LEU A 333 -3.87 11.44 -19.62
C LEU A 333 -2.89 10.56 -18.83
N THR A 334 -3.07 9.25 -18.83
CA THR A 334 -2.23 8.26 -18.12
C THR A 334 -2.02 7.02 -18.99
N PRO A 335 -1.28 7.11 -20.11
CA PRO A 335 -1.11 5.96 -21.01
C PRO A 335 -0.31 4.81 -20.38
N ASN A 336 0.53 5.10 -19.38
CA ASN A 336 1.47 4.14 -18.79
C ASN A 336 1.06 3.64 -17.40
N GLU A 337 -0.12 4.00 -16.91
CA GLU A 337 -0.59 3.61 -15.57
C GLU A 337 -2.01 3.03 -15.64
N PRO A 338 -2.30 1.93 -14.92
CA PRO A 338 -3.65 1.40 -14.86
C PRO A 338 -4.59 2.43 -14.21
N VAL A 339 -5.57 2.89 -15.00
CA VAL A 339 -6.56 3.88 -14.55
C VAL A 339 -7.61 3.19 -13.69
N GLU A 340 -7.56 3.43 -12.38
CA GLU A 340 -8.58 2.94 -11.47
C GLU A 340 -9.77 3.90 -11.42
N VAL A 341 -10.86 3.46 -12.03
CA VAL A 341 -12.10 4.23 -12.20
C VAL A 341 -13.23 3.54 -11.44
N TYR A 342 -13.85 4.25 -10.51
CA TYR A 342 -14.98 3.76 -9.71
C TYR A 342 -16.23 4.58 -9.98
N THR A 343 -17.27 3.91 -10.45
CA THR A 343 -18.60 4.52 -10.52
C THR A 343 -19.30 4.40 -9.18
N THR A 344 -19.75 5.52 -8.62
CA THR A 344 -20.27 5.60 -7.26
C THR A 344 -21.62 6.31 -7.17
N SER A 345 -22.43 5.85 -6.21
CA SER A 345 -23.70 6.47 -5.84
C SER A 345 -23.86 6.47 -4.33
N ILE A 346 -24.42 7.55 -3.80
CA ILE A 346 -24.79 7.65 -2.37
C ILE A 346 -25.92 6.68 -1.99
N PHE A 347 -26.73 6.26 -2.96
CA PHE A 347 -27.77 5.23 -2.77
C PHE A 347 -27.19 3.81 -2.74
N GLN A 348 -25.95 3.66 -3.20
CA GLN A 348 -25.18 2.42 -3.16
C GLN A 348 -23.89 2.64 -2.40
N ILE A 349 -24.00 2.86 -1.08
CA ILE A 349 -22.88 3.13 -0.17
C ILE A 349 -21.65 2.24 -0.40
N PHE A 350 -21.88 1.00 -0.78
CA PHE A 350 -20.81 0.06 -1.03
C PHE A 350 -19.86 0.47 -2.15
N THR A 351 -20.35 1.17 -3.19
CA THR A 351 -19.52 1.68 -4.29
C THR A 351 -18.54 2.74 -3.78
N ILE A 352 -19.00 3.56 -2.82
CA ILE A 352 -18.21 4.59 -2.13
C ILE A 352 -17.17 3.94 -1.22
N LEU A 353 -17.59 3.01 -0.36
CA LEU A 353 -16.68 2.32 0.57
C LEU A 353 -15.59 1.55 -0.16
N ARG A 354 -15.92 0.95 -1.31
CA ARG A 354 -14.96 0.29 -2.17
C ARG A 354 -13.93 1.27 -2.73
N ALA A 355 -14.38 2.33 -3.41
CA ALA A 355 -13.46 3.34 -3.96
C ALA A 355 -12.54 3.90 -2.88
N PHE A 356 -13.08 4.18 -1.68
CA PHE A 356 -12.31 4.66 -0.55
C PHE A 356 -11.31 3.61 -0.04
N SER A 357 -11.75 2.36 0.16
CA SER A 357 -10.88 1.27 0.64
C SER A 357 -9.73 0.99 -0.32
N THR A 358 -9.97 0.98 -1.63
CA THR A 358 -8.89 0.80 -2.61
C THR A 358 -7.91 1.97 -2.59
N GLY A 359 -8.39 3.21 -2.47
CA GLY A 359 -7.50 4.36 -2.29
C GLY A 359 -6.64 4.22 -1.03
N ILE A 360 -7.25 3.84 0.09
CA ILE A 360 -6.56 3.63 1.36
C ILE A 360 -5.54 2.49 1.30
N SER A 361 -5.84 1.39 0.61
CA SER A 361 -4.91 0.27 0.46
C SER A 361 -3.65 0.68 -0.30
N LYS A 362 -3.75 1.56 -1.31
CA LYS A 362 -2.59 2.14 -2.03
C LYS A 362 -1.63 2.92 -1.14
N LEU A 363 -2.11 3.41 -0.01
CA LEU A 363 -1.26 4.09 0.96
C LEU A 363 -0.42 3.11 1.78
N SER A 364 -0.71 1.80 1.78
CA SER A 364 0.14 0.86 2.49
C SER A 364 1.47 0.71 1.75
N PRO A 365 2.61 1.00 2.40
CA PRO A 365 3.90 0.67 1.82
C PRO A 365 4.07 -0.84 1.67
N ASN A 366 3.39 -1.63 2.51
CA ASN A 366 3.52 -3.08 2.58
C ASN A 366 2.42 -3.81 1.77
N ARG A 367 1.54 -3.09 1.05
CA ARG A 367 0.38 -3.66 0.35
C ARG A 367 0.77 -4.86 -0.50
N ASP A 368 1.76 -4.67 -1.36
CA ASP A 368 2.01 -5.63 -2.43
C ASP A 368 2.57 -6.94 -1.88
N LEU A 369 3.39 -6.88 -0.81
CA LEU A 369 3.83 -8.07 -0.06
C LEU A 369 2.68 -8.71 0.73
N ILE A 370 1.80 -7.93 1.36
CA ILE A 370 0.63 -8.49 2.04
C ILE A 370 -0.26 -9.23 1.03
N THR A 371 -0.52 -8.62 -0.12
CA THR A 371 -1.28 -9.22 -1.23
C THR A 371 -0.58 -10.46 -1.78
N TYR A 372 0.75 -10.43 -1.91
CA TYR A 372 1.54 -11.59 -2.33
C TYR A 372 1.42 -12.75 -1.33
N ASN A 373 1.58 -12.50 -0.03
CA ASN A 373 1.39 -13.50 1.02
C ASN A 373 -0.04 -14.03 1.05
N LEU A 374 -1.03 -13.16 0.83
CA LEU A 374 -2.45 -13.52 0.76
C LEU A 374 -2.74 -14.42 -0.46
N LYS A 375 -2.15 -14.12 -1.62
CA LYS A 375 -2.19 -14.95 -2.82
C LYS A 375 -1.64 -16.34 -2.53
N ASN A 376 -0.43 -16.42 -1.96
CA ASN A 376 0.20 -17.70 -1.64
C ASN A 376 -0.63 -18.52 -0.64
N PHE A 377 -1.15 -17.86 0.40
CA PHE A 377 -2.07 -18.50 1.33
C PHE A 377 -3.33 -19.05 0.64
N SER A 378 -3.94 -18.25 -0.23
CA SER A 378 -5.18 -18.62 -0.94
C SER A 378 -4.96 -19.79 -1.89
N LEU A 379 -3.84 -19.80 -2.62
CA LEU A 379 -3.46 -20.90 -3.50
C LEU A 379 -3.22 -22.20 -2.71
N ASN A 380 -2.49 -22.12 -1.59
CA ASN A 380 -2.19 -23.27 -0.74
C ASN A 380 -3.43 -23.84 -0.03
N THR A 381 -4.45 -23.02 0.20
CA THR A 381 -5.71 -23.42 0.83
C THR A 381 -6.84 -23.71 -0.17
N LYS A 382 -6.59 -23.48 -1.46
CA LYS A 382 -7.56 -23.62 -2.56
C LYS A 382 -8.84 -22.81 -2.32
N THR A 383 -8.70 -21.62 -1.75
CA THR A 383 -9.78 -20.65 -1.57
C THR A 383 -9.94 -19.82 -2.83
N TYR A 384 -11.19 -19.51 -3.18
CA TYR A 384 -11.54 -18.82 -4.41
C TYR A 384 -11.37 -17.30 -4.31
N LEU A 385 -11.74 -16.74 -3.16
CA LEU A 385 -11.54 -15.34 -2.83
C LEU A 385 -11.09 -15.25 -1.39
N THR A 386 -10.10 -14.40 -1.13
CA THR A 386 -9.62 -14.09 0.20
C THR A 386 -9.50 -12.58 0.34
N LEU A 387 -10.17 -12.00 1.34
CA LEU A 387 -10.05 -10.58 1.70
C LEU A 387 -9.49 -10.45 3.10
N LEU A 388 -8.47 -9.61 3.25
CA LEU A 388 -7.97 -9.16 4.53
C LEU A 388 -8.58 -7.80 4.85
N LEU A 389 -9.25 -7.69 5.99
CA LEU A 389 -10.03 -6.54 6.38
C LEU A 389 -9.55 -5.96 7.71
N SER A 390 -9.56 -4.64 7.83
CA SER A 390 -9.45 -3.99 9.14
C SER A 390 -10.63 -4.37 10.03
N ILE A 391 -10.52 -4.09 11.33
CA ILE A 391 -11.65 -4.26 12.24
C ILE A 391 -12.89 -3.49 11.78
N ASP A 392 -12.74 -2.36 11.09
CA ASP A 392 -13.84 -1.54 10.58
C ASP A 392 -14.40 -1.98 9.23
N GLY A 393 -13.85 -3.09 8.69
CA GLY A 393 -14.29 -3.70 7.45
C GLY A 393 -13.68 -3.04 6.20
N LEU A 394 -12.64 -2.22 6.36
CA LEU A 394 -11.88 -1.69 5.21
C LEU A 394 -11.04 -2.81 4.61
N VAL A 395 -11.10 -2.97 3.29
CA VAL A 395 -10.28 -3.96 2.57
C VAL A 395 -8.83 -3.49 2.53
N LEU A 396 -7.93 -4.26 3.14
CA LEU A 396 -6.50 -3.98 3.21
C LEU A 396 -5.73 -4.70 2.09
N ALA A 397 -6.14 -5.92 1.78
CA ALA A 397 -5.62 -6.72 0.68
C ALA A 397 -6.68 -7.71 0.22
N ASP A 398 -6.62 -8.08 -1.05
CA ASP A 398 -7.55 -8.99 -1.70
C ASP A 398 -6.80 -9.94 -2.63
N TYR A 399 -7.33 -11.15 -2.78
CA TYR A 399 -6.91 -12.08 -3.80
C TYR A 399 -8.10 -12.86 -4.34
N TYR A 400 -8.10 -13.09 -5.65
CA TYR A 400 -9.10 -13.86 -6.37
C TYR A 400 -8.41 -14.89 -7.26
N SER A 401 -8.75 -16.16 -7.08
CA SER A 401 -8.16 -17.26 -7.83
C SER A 401 -8.76 -17.36 -9.23
N SER A 402 -7.98 -17.82 -10.20
CA SER A 402 -8.45 -18.08 -11.58
C SER A 402 -9.60 -19.09 -11.62
N GLU A 403 -9.56 -20.08 -10.74
CA GLU A 403 -10.52 -21.18 -10.64
C GLU A 403 -11.86 -20.72 -10.07
N ALA A 404 -11.94 -19.53 -9.45
CA ALA A 404 -13.16 -18.99 -8.87
C ALA A 404 -14.23 -18.61 -9.89
N MET A 405 -13.83 -18.37 -11.15
CA MET A 405 -14.77 -18.12 -12.24
C MET A 405 -15.65 -19.34 -12.55
N SER A 406 -15.18 -20.56 -12.31
CA SER A 406 -15.98 -21.77 -12.55
C SER A 406 -17.01 -22.04 -11.47
N LEU A 407 -16.79 -21.53 -10.24
CA LEU A 407 -17.72 -21.70 -9.12
C LEU A 407 -18.89 -20.71 -9.18
N THR A 408 -18.61 -19.48 -9.57
CA THR A 408 -19.56 -18.37 -9.45
C THR A 408 -20.37 -18.11 -10.71
N GLU A 409 -19.93 -18.59 -11.87
CA GLU A 409 -20.48 -18.28 -13.21
C GLU A 409 -20.55 -16.77 -13.51
N ILE A 410 -19.85 -15.95 -12.74
CA ILE A 410 -19.89 -14.49 -12.76
C ILE A 410 -18.48 -13.97 -13.12
N PRO A 411 -18.34 -12.88 -13.89
CA PRO A 411 -17.05 -12.27 -14.18
C PRO A 411 -16.26 -11.94 -12.89
N ARG A 412 -14.95 -12.18 -12.91
CA ARG A 412 -14.03 -11.90 -11.78
C ARG A 412 -14.28 -10.54 -11.14
N THR A 413 -14.40 -9.51 -11.97
CA THR A 413 -14.64 -8.13 -11.51
C THR A 413 -15.92 -8.08 -10.69
N GLU A 414 -17.03 -8.61 -11.18
CA GLU A 414 -18.30 -8.61 -10.46
C GLU A 414 -18.27 -9.39 -9.14
N VAL A 415 -17.57 -10.53 -9.07
CA VAL A 415 -17.44 -11.27 -7.80
C VAL A 415 -16.62 -10.47 -6.78
N ILE A 416 -15.46 -9.95 -7.19
CA ILE A 416 -14.64 -9.09 -6.31
C ILE A 416 -15.47 -7.88 -5.87
N ASN A 417 -16.23 -7.26 -6.78
CA ASN A 417 -17.11 -6.15 -6.46
C ASN A 417 -18.09 -6.58 -5.34
N VAL A 418 -18.82 -7.68 -5.49
CA VAL A 418 -19.80 -8.14 -4.49
C VAL A 418 -19.16 -8.39 -3.12
N PHE A 419 -17.96 -8.98 -3.10
CA PHE A 419 -17.29 -9.33 -1.84
C PHE A 419 -16.62 -8.15 -1.16
N GLU A 420 -15.96 -7.25 -1.89
CA GLU A 420 -15.45 -5.98 -1.33
C GLU A 420 -16.58 -5.12 -0.75
N VAL A 421 -17.77 -5.23 -1.35
CA VAL A 421 -18.99 -4.53 -0.94
C VAL A 421 -19.64 -5.13 0.30
N SER A 422 -19.72 -6.45 0.36
CA SER A 422 -20.38 -7.17 1.44
C SER A 422 -19.47 -7.40 2.64
N ALA A 423 -18.15 -7.43 2.46
CA ALA A 423 -17.15 -7.59 3.52
C ALA A 423 -17.33 -6.60 4.70
N PRO A 424 -17.47 -5.28 4.48
CA PRO A 424 -17.77 -4.34 5.56
C PRO A 424 -19.07 -4.68 6.30
N GLN A 425 -20.09 -5.16 5.59
CA GLN A 425 -21.37 -5.55 6.20
C GLN A 425 -21.23 -6.82 7.03
N PHE A 426 -20.51 -7.83 6.54
CA PHE A 426 -20.18 -9.02 7.30
C PHE A 426 -19.41 -8.69 8.59
N ALA A 427 -18.44 -7.77 8.51
CA ALA A 427 -17.71 -7.30 9.69
C ALA A 427 -18.63 -6.57 10.69
N VAL A 428 -19.54 -5.72 10.22
CA VAL A 428 -20.53 -5.03 11.07
C VAL A 428 -21.49 -6.02 11.72
N LEU A 429 -22.05 -6.94 10.94
CA LEU A 429 -22.93 -8.00 11.45
C LEU A 429 -22.23 -8.83 12.50
N PHE A 430 -20.99 -9.27 12.24
CA PHE A 430 -20.18 -9.99 13.22
C PHE A 430 -20.02 -9.19 14.52
N LYS A 431 -19.66 -7.90 14.44
CA LYS A 431 -19.54 -7.02 15.63
C LYS A 431 -20.85 -6.93 16.41
N ILE A 432 -21.99 -6.85 15.73
CA ILE A 432 -23.31 -6.80 16.37
C ILE A 432 -23.57 -8.14 17.08
N PHE A 433 -23.42 -9.27 16.41
CA PHE A 433 -23.68 -10.59 17.00
C PHE A 433 -22.70 -10.95 18.12
N ALA A 434 -21.44 -10.52 18.03
CA ALA A 434 -20.45 -10.69 19.10
C ALA A 434 -20.88 -9.99 20.41
N LYS A 435 -21.57 -8.84 20.33
CA LYS A 435 -22.08 -8.12 21.51
C LYS A 435 -23.23 -8.86 22.21
N PHE A 436 -24.02 -9.64 21.49
CA PHE A 436 -25.17 -10.36 22.04
C PHE A 436 -24.81 -11.66 22.78
N LYS A 437 -23.52 -11.92 23.06
CA LYS A 437 -23.00 -13.14 23.72
C LYS A 437 -23.41 -14.47 23.04
N ALA A 438 -23.93 -14.42 21.81
CA ALA A 438 -24.28 -15.61 21.03
C ALA A 438 -23.07 -16.22 20.29
N LEU A 439 -22.03 -15.43 20.05
CA LEU A 439 -20.77 -15.89 19.45
C LEU A 439 -19.68 -15.97 20.54
N LYS A 440 -19.48 -17.16 21.11
CA LYS A 440 -18.18 -17.54 21.70
C LYS A 440 -17.12 -17.82 20.62
N GLN A 441 -17.48 -17.67 19.34
CA GLN A 441 -16.69 -18.10 18.20
C GLN A 441 -16.11 -16.89 17.47
N GLU A 442 -14.82 -16.98 17.13
CA GLU A 442 -14.07 -15.99 16.36
C GLU A 442 -14.42 -16.02 14.87
N GLU A 443 -15.55 -16.61 14.48
CA GLU A 443 -15.92 -16.84 13.09
C GLU A 443 -17.42 -16.71 12.86
N ALA A 444 -17.79 -16.38 11.61
CA ALA A 444 -19.14 -16.47 11.10
C ALA A 444 -19.12 -17.20 9.75
N ILE A 445 -20.08 -18.10 9.56
CA ILE A 445 -20.22 -18.91 8.35
C ILE A 445 -21.56 -18.59 7.72
N PHE A 446 -21.54 -18.21 6.44
CA PHE A 446 -22.73 -17.97 5.63
C PHE A 446 -22.74 -18.96 4.47
N LYS A 447 -23.73 -19.85 4.42
CA LYS A 447 -23.91 -20.80 3.32
C LYS A 447 -24.75 -20.13 2.23
N VAL A 448 -24.21 -20.04 1.01
CA VAL A 448 -24.86 -19.39 -0.14
C VAL A 448 -24.83 -20.36 -1.31
N ALA A 449 -25.96 -21.04 -1.55
CA ALA A 449 -26.08 -22.12 -2.53
C ALA A 449 -24.95 -23.16 -2.37
N ASN A 450 -24.11 -23.33 -3.40
CA ASN A 450 -22.99 -24.27 -3.43
C ASN A 450 -21.67 -23.66 -2.93
N SER A 451 -21.74 -22.53 -2.23
CA SER A 451 -20.57 -21.82 -1.70
C SER A 451 -20.74 -21.50 -0.23
N VAL A 452 -19.62 -21.27 0.42
CA VAL A 452 -19.53 -20.90 1.83
C VAL A 452 -18.68 -19.65 1.94
N ILE A 453 -19.25 -18.64 2.57
CA ILE A 453 -18.54 -17.42 2.97
C ILE A 453 -18.13 -17.62 4.42
N LEU A 454 -16.82 -17.64 4.67
CA LEU A 454 -16.25 -17.78 6.00
C LEU A 454 -15.60 -16.46 6.39
N LEU A 455 -16.16 -15.78 7.38
CA LEU A 455 -15.53 -14.64 8.02
C LEU A 455 -14.85 -15.11 9.30
N ARG A 456 -13.56 -14.85 9.46
CA ARG A 456 -12.82 -15.17 10.68
C ARG A 456 -12.16 -13.93 11.25
N ARG A 457 -12.41 -13.65 12.52
CA ARG A 457 -11.63 -12.69 13.31
C ARG A 457 -10.26 -13.30 13.62
N VAL A 458 -9.22 -12.51 13.44
CA VAL A 458 -7.85 -12.86 13.78
C VAL A 458 -7.24 -11.74 14.61
N GLU A 459 -6.31 -12.10 15.49
CA GLU A 459 -5.55 -11.14 16.29
C GLU A 459 -4.11 -11.07 15.80
N VAL A 460 -3.62 -9.85 15.63
CA VAL A 460 -2.24 -9.53 15.27
C VAL A 460 -1.72 -8.59 16.35
N GLU A 461 -1.05 -9.16 17.36
CA GLU A 461 -0.79 -8.51 18.66
C GLU A 461 -2.09 -7.94 19.26
N GLU A 462 -2.14 -6.64 19.58
CA GLU A 462 -3.28 -5.96 20.17
C GLU A 462 -4.37 -5.59 19.15
N ASN A 463 -4.13 -5.83 17.86
CA ASN A 463 -5.02 -5.40 16.79
C ASN A 463 -5.88 -6.55 16.26
N SER A 464 -7.19 -6.34 16.26
CA SER A 464 -8.14 -7.28 15.65
C SER A 464 -8.34 -6.98 14.17
N MET A 465 -8.43 -8.03 13.36
CA MET A 465 -8.73 -7.97 11.94
C MET A 465 -9.76 -9.04 11.56
N PHE A 466 -10.25 -8.98 10.33
CA PHE A 466 -11.01 -10.08 9.74
C PHE A 466 -10.34 -10.61 8.49
N ILE A 467 -10.46 -11.91 8.27
CA ILE A 467 -10.21 -12.53 6.97
C ILE A 467 -11.51 -13.16 6.48
N LEU A 468 -11.93 -12.77 5.29
CA LEU A 468 -13.09 -13.31 4.60
C LEU A 468 -12.63 -14.27 3.51
N PHE A 469 -13.20 -15.47 3.48
CA PHE A 469 -12.94 -16.48 2.48
C PHE A 469 -14.22 -16.84 1.72
N LEU A 470 -14.09 -17.05 0.41
CA LEU A 470 -15.07 -17.77 -0.41
C LEU A 470 -14.54 -19.17 -0.72
N ILE A 471 -15.30 -20.20 -0.35
CA ILE A 471 -15.00 -21.60 -0.61
C ILE A 471 -16.23 -22.33 -1.18
N ASP A 472 -16.01 -23.47 -1.83
CA ASP A 472 -17.02 -24.42 -2.33
C ASP A 472 -17.50 -25.40 -1.24
N ASP A 473 -16.59 -25.85 -0.38
CA ASP A 473 -16.85 -26.87 0.65
C ASP A 473 -16.33 -26.41 2.01
N GLU A 474 -17.21 -26.44 3.02
CA GLU A 474 -16.89 -26.15 4.41
C GLU A 474 -15.73 -27.01 4.94
N LYS A 475 -15.47 -28.20 4.39
CA LYS A 475 -14.31 -29.04 4.75
C LYS A 475 -12.97 -28.34 4.54
N LYS A 476 -12.86 -27.39 3.60
CA LYS A 476 -11.62 -26.60 3.38
C LYS A 476 -11.24 -25.78 4.60
N LYS A 477 -12.17 -25.48 5.51
CA LYS A 477 -11.94 -24.82 6.81
C LYS A 477 -10.79 -25.47 7.59
N LYS A 478 -10.71 -26.80 7.61
CA LYS A 478 -9.63 -27.52 8.33
C LYS A 478 -8.25 -27.17 7.78
N LEU A 479 -8.11 -27.09 6.45
CA LEU A 479 -6.86 -26.74 5.79
C LEU A 479 -6.51 -25.26 6.00
N ILE A 480 -7.50 -24.36 5.84
CA ILE A 480 -7.35 -22.92 6.11
C ILE A 480 -6.80 -22.73 7.52
N TYR A 481 -7.39 -23.40 8.52
CA TYR A 481 -7.01 -23.19 9.92
C TYR A 481 -5.66 -23.80 10.26
N LYS A 482 -5.28 -24.89 9.60
CA LYS A 482 -3.95 -25.46 9.73
C LYS A 482 -2.87 -24.50 9.21
N LYS A 483 -3.15 -23.77 8.13
CA LYS A 483 -2.19 -22.88 7.46
C LYS A 483 -2.24 -21.42 7.94
N LEU A 484 -3.32 -21.01 8.58
CA LEU A 484 -3.53 -19.63 9.01
C LEU A 484 -2.45 -19.10 9.98
N PRO A 485 -1.97 -19.88 10.98
CA PRO A 485 -0.90 -19.41 11.87
C PRO A 485 0.41 -19.10 11.13
N GLU A 486 0.75 -19.90 10.12
CA GLU A 486 1.94 -19.71 9.28
C GLU A 486 1.84 -18.39 8.51
N PHE A 487 0.70 -18.15 7.83
CA PHE A 487 0.42 -16.90 7.13
C PHE A 487 0.44 -15.68 8.06
N LEU A 488 -0.20 -15.79 9.24
CA LEU A 488 -0.21 -14.70 10.22
C LEU A 488 1.20 -14.42 10.71
N ASN A 489 2.01 -15.43 11.04
CA ASN A 489 3.39 -15.21 11.47
C ASN A 489 4.24 -14.56 10.38
N GLN A 490 4.07 -14.95 9.12
CA GLN A 490 4.77 -14.33 7.98
C GLN A 490 4.31 -12.88 7.74
N THR A 491 3.03 -12.59 7.91
CA THR A 491 2.45 -11.30 7.49
C THR A 491 2.28 -10.32 8.66
N LYS A 492 2.45 -10.78 9.91
CA LYS A 492 2.24 -10.02 11.15
C LYS A 492 3.01 -8.70 11.16
N ASP A 493 4.30 -8.73 10.86
CA ASP A 493 5.13 -7.51 10.89
C ASP A 493 4.71 -6.50 9.81
N LEU A 494 4.35 -7.00 8.62
CA LEU A 494 3.84 -6.17 7.53
C LEU A 494 2.52 -5.50 7.92
N LEU A 495 1.65 -6.25 8.59
CA LEU A 495 0.34 -5.78 9.05
C LEU A 495 0.46 -4.79 10.18
N LEU A 496 1.19 -5.10 11.25
CA LEU A 496 1.41 -4.18 12.37
C LEU A 496 1.94 -2.83 11.89
N ARG A 497 2.83 -2.80 10.91
CA ARG A 497 3.36 -1.55 10.35
C ARG A 497 2.40 -0.78 9.44
N TYR A 498 1.35 -1.44 8.97
CA TYR A 498 0.27 -0.79 8.24
C TYR A 498 -0.84 -0.31 9.15
N ILE A 499 -1.06 -0.94 10.31
CA ILE A 499 -2.23 -0.67 11.18
C ILE A 499 -1.90 -0.13 12.57
N ALA A 500 -0.63 -0.10 12.98
CA ALA A 500 -0.11 0.46 14.24
C ALA A 500 0.95 1.53 13.96
#